data_AF-A0A428VUJ2-F1
#
_entry.id   AF-A0A428VUJ2-F1
#
_cell.length_a   1.000
_cell.length_b   1.000
_cell.length_c   1.000
_cell.angle_alpha   90.00
_cell.angle_beta   90.00
_cell.angle_gamma   90.00
#
_symmetry.space_group_name_H-M   'P 1'
#
loop_
_entity.id
_entity.type
_entity.pdbx_description
1 polymer ?
#
loop_
_entity_poly.entity_id
_entity_poly.type
_entity_poly.pdbx_seq_one_letter_code
_entity_poly.pdbx_strand_id
1 'polypeptide(L)' 'MTWARQHGSSTANDEDSRMGVIRAEEAERLAEQNDRALLTVAGHSSDVRDCAELLAMLGLDVGRRQRLV' A
#
# COMPACT_ATOMS: atom_id res chain seq x y z
N MET A 1 -13.61 -36.03 22.28
CA MET A 1 -12.67 -35.28 21.42
C MET A 1 -13.17 -35.38 19.98
N THR A 2 -13.98 -34.43 19.53
CA THR A 2 -14.38 -34.35 18.12
C THR A 2 -13.81 -33.05 17.55
N TRP A 3 -12.86 -33.19 16.63
CA TRP A 3 -12.11 -32.08 16.04
C TRP A 3 -12.66 -31.77 14.66
N ALA A 4 -12.75 -30.47 14.38
CA ALA A 4 -12.83 -29.81 13.08
C ALA A 4 -14.00 -30.20 12.16
N ARG A 5 -15.02 -29.33 12.12
CA ARG A 5 -15.87 -29.20 10.92
C ARG A 5 -14.99 -28.76 9.76
N GLN A 6 -14.93 -29.60 8.75
CA GLN A 6 -14.33 -29.33 7.46
C GLN A 6 -15.23 -28.32 6.72
N HIS A 7 -14.97 -27.03 6.90
CA HIS A 7 -15.52 -25.96 6.08
C HIS A 7 -14.36 -25.34 5.29
N GLY A 8 -13.80 -26.08 4.35
CA GLY A 8 -12.62 -25.62 3.62
C GLY A 8 -12.68 -26.07 2.18
N SER A 9 -13.37 -25.31 1.33
CA SER A 9 -12.97 -25.18 -0.07
C SER A 9 -13.69 -24.08 -0.84
N SER A 10 -14.93 -23.71 -0.50
CA SER A 10 -15.66 -22.66 -1.26
C SER A 10 -15.56 -21.28 -0.61
N THR A 11 -15.75 -21.20 0.71
CA THR A 11 -15.80 -19.92 1.43
C THR A 11 -14.45 -19.24 1.58
N ALA A 12 -13.35 -20.00 1.56
CA ALA A 12 -12.01 -19.43 1.67
C ALA A 12 -11.62 -18.63 0.41
N ASN A 13 -12.04 -19.10 -0.77
CA ASN A 13 -11.74 -18.44 -2.04
C ASN A 13 -12.60 -17.17 -2.22
N ASP A 14 -13.86 -17.20 -1.75
CA ASP A 14 -14.75 -16.05 -1.72
C ASP A 14 -14.28 -14.98 -0.72
N GLU A 15 -13.76 -15.40 0.44
CA GLU A 15 -13.21 -14.50 1.45
C GLU A 15 -11.89 -13.86 0.98
N ASP A 16 -10.98 -14.63 0.38
CA ASP A 16 -9.75 -14.09 -0.22
C ASP A 16 -10.06 -13.11 -1.35
N SER A 17 -11.10 -13.36 -2.14
CA SER A 17 -11.57 -12.44 -3.18
C SER A 17 -12.13 -11.14 -2.59
N ARG A 18 -12.96 -11.21 -1.54
CA ARG A 18 -13.47 -10.01 -0.83
C ARG A 18 -12.35 -9.23 -0.16
N MET A 19 -11.43 -9.93 0.51
CA MET A 19 -10.25 -9.32 1.11
C MET A 19 -9.32 -8.71 0.06
N GLY A 20 -9.26 -9.29 -1.15
CA GLY A 20 -8.54 -8.73 -2.29
C GLY A 20 -9.11 -7.38 -2.74
N VAL A 21 -10.43 -7.28 -2.85
CA VAL A 21 -11.11 -6.00 -3.19
C VAL A 21 -10.84 -4.94 -2.13
N ILE A 22 -10.99 -5.29 -0.84
CA ILE A 22 -10.75 -4.35 0.27
C ILE A 22 -9.29 -3.86 0.27
N ARG A 23 -8.32 -4.76 0.04
CA ARG A 23 -6.90 -4.40 -0.04
C ARG A 23 -6.59 -3.51 -1.25
N ALA A 24 -7.27 -3.73 -2.38
CA ALA A 24 -7.10 -2.90 -3.57
C ALA A 24 -7.62 -1.47 -3.33
N GLU A 25 -8.81 -1.33 -2.77
CA GLU A 25 -9.38 -0.02 -2.40
C GLU A 25 -8.50 0.73 -1.38
N GLU A 26 -7.97 0.00 -0.38
CA GLU A 26 -7.05 0.59 0.59
C GLU A 26 -5.73 1.02 -0.06
N ALA A 27 -5.20 0.23 -1.00
CA ALA A 27 -4.00 0.58 -1.75
C ALA A 27 -4.19 1.83 -2.61
N GLU A 28 -5.34 2.01 -3.24
CA GLU A 28 -5.68 3.22 -3.99
C GLU A 28 -5.73 4.44 -3.07
N ARG A 29 -6.41 4.34 -1.92
CA ARG A 29 -6.49 5.44 -0.95
C ARG A 29 -5.11 5.80 -0.39
N LEU A 30 -4.27 4.80 -0.13
CA LEU A 30 -2.89 5.03 0.32
C LEU A 30 -2.04 5.66 -0.79
N ALA A 31 -2.23 5.28 -2.05
CA ALA A 31 -1.54 5.89 -3.18
C ALA A 31 -1.90 7.39 -3.31
N GLU A 32 -3.17 7.76 -3.17
CA GLU A 32 -3.58 9.16 -3.17
C GLU A 32 -2.96 9.96 -2.02
N GLN A 33 -2.90 9.37 -0.81
CA GLN A 33 -2.28 10.01 0.35
C GLN A 33 -0.77 10.18 0.15
N ASN A 34 -0.11 9.17 -0.41
CA ASN A 34 1.31 9.20 -0.74
C ASN A 34 1.60 10.28 -1.78
N ASP A 35 0.78 10.42 -2.83
CA ASP A 35 0.94 11.47 -3.83
C ASP A 35 0.81 12.88 -3.22
N ARG A 36 -0.10 13.08 -2.25
CA ARG A 36 -0.20 14.35 -1.50
C ARG A 36 1.03 14.58 -0.62
N ALA A 37 1.50 13.55 0.08
CA ALA A 37 2.69 13.63 0.92
C ALA A 37 3.95 13.99 0.12
N LEU A 38 4.11 13.43 -1.09
CA LEU A 38 5.18 13.80 -2.02
C LEU A 38 5.19 15.31 -2.30
N LEU A 39 4.03 15.87 -2.64
CA LEU A 39 3.89 17.30 -2.93
C LEU A 39 4.16 18.17 -1.70
N THR A 40 3.71 17.74 -0.52
CA THR A 40 3.96 18.46 0.73
C THR A 40 5.46 18.49 1.06
N VAL A 41 6.15 17.36 0.98
CA VAL A 41 7.59 17.29 1.25
C VAL A 41 8.38 18.10 0.24
N ALA A 42 8.05 17.98 -1.06
CA ALA A 42 8.70 18.77 -2.11
C ALA A 42 8.49 20.28 -1.93
N GLY A 43 7.33 20.71 -1.43
CA GLY A 43 7.03 22.11 -1.16
C GLY A 43 7.63 22.65 0.15
N HIS A 44 8.15 21.80 1.04
CA HIS A 44 8.71 22.20 2.34
C HIS A 44 10.21 21.95 2.46
N SER A 45 10.79 21.14 1.57
CA SER A 45 12.22 20.91 1.52
C SER A 45 12.95 22.07 0.84
N SER A 46 14.11 22.43 1.37
CA SER A 46 14.94 23.52 0.84
C SER A 46 15.89 23.08 -0.28
N ASP A 47 16.16 21.79 -0.43
CA ASP A 47 17.01 21.26 -1.49
C ASP A 47 16.62 19.84 -1.93
N VAL A 48 17.05 19.44 -3.12
CA VAL A 48 16.65 18.18 -3.75
C VAL A 48 17.16 16.95 -2.98
N ARG A 49 18.28 17.06 -2.26
CA ARG A 49 18.87 15.94 -1.51
C ARG A 49 18.12 15.72 -0.20
N ASP A 50 17.84 16.79 0.53
CA ASP A 50 17.00 16.78 1.73
C ASP A 50 15.60 16.23 1.41
N CYS A 51 15.00 16.67 0.30
CA CYS A 51 13.72 16.13 -0.18
C CYS A 51 13.80 14.61 -0.40
N ALA A 52 14.84 14.13 -1.09
CA ALA A 52 15.03 12.71 -1.33
C ALA A 52 15.20 11.90 -0.03
N GLU A 53 15.97 12.42 0.94
CA GLU A 53 16.16 11.77 2.25
C GLU A 53 14.86 11.71 3.04
N LEU A 54 14.08 12.79 3.07
CA LEU A 54 12.78 12.85 3.73
C LEU A 54 11.78 11.86 3.11
N LEU A 55 11.74 11.79 1.77
CA LEU A 55 10.90 10.83 1.06
C LEU A 55 11.32 9.39 1.32
N ALA A 56 12.63 9.11 1.38
CA ALA A 56 13.14 7.78 1.70
C ALA A 56 12.75 7.34 3.12
N MET A 57 12.81 8.24 4.11
CA MET A 57 12.37 7.94 5.49
C MET A 57 10.88 7.64 5.60
N LEU A 58 10.07 8.29 4.76
CA LEU A 58 8.62 8.05 4.69
C LEU A 58 8.27 6.81 3.84
N GLY A 59 9.25 6.15 3.21
CA GLY A 59 9.02 5.05 2.29
C GLY A 59 8.37 5.47 0.96
N LEU A 60 8.41 6.77 0.64
CA LEU A 60 7.84 7.39 -0.55
C LEU A 60 8.85 7.55 -1.70
N ASP A 61 9.96 6.82 -1.65
CA ASP A 61 11.04 6.94 -2.62
C ASP A 61 10.53 6.71 -4.06
N VAL A 62 10.74 7.72 -4.90
CA VAL A 62 10.27 7.78 -6.30
C VAL A 62 10.83 6.62 -7.13
N GLY A 63 11.97 6.05 -6.74
CA GLY A 63 12.60 4.88 -7.38
C GLY A 63 11.92 3.55 -7.08
N ARG A 64 11.02 3.48 -6.08
CA ARG A 64 10.26 2.28 -5.72
C ARG A 64 8.88 2.19 -6.37
N ARG A 65 8.50 3.15 -7.22
CA ARG A 65 7.33 3.05 -8.11
C ARG A 65 7.58 2.03 -9.26
N GLN A 66 8.51 1.09 -9.07
CA GLN A 66 8.78 0.01 -9.98
C GLN A 66 7.64 -1.01 -9.92
N ARG A 67 6.79 -0.89 -10.94
CA ARG A 67 6.35 -2.02 -11.75
C ARG A 67 5.47 -3.05 -11.04
N LEU A 68 4.23 -2.65 -10.80
CA LEU A 68 3.12 -3.58 -11.03
C LEU A 68 2.80 -3.50 -12.52
N VAL A 69 3.38 -4.43 -13.29
CA VAL A 69 2.93 -4.83 -14.64
C VAL A 69 2.19 -6.13 -14.47
#